data_AF-H2XQ90-F1
#
_entry.id   AF-H2XQ90-F1
#
_cell.length_a   1.000
_cell.length_b   1.000
_cell.length_c   1.000
_cell.angle_alpha   90.00
_cell.angle_beta   90.00
_cell.angle_gamma   90.00
#
_symmetry.space_group_name_H-M   'P 1'
#
loop_
_entity.id
_entity.type
_entity.pdbx_description
1 polymer ?
#
loop_
_entity_poly.entity_id
_entity_poly.type
_entity_poly.pdbx_seq_one_letter_code
_entity_poly.pdbx_strand_id
1 'polypeptide(L)'
;MMDDEFYPPPECPVFEPNEEEFADPLGYINKIRPIAEKAGICKIRPPPHWQPPFAIDVENFRFTPRVQRINELGIHTRIRLQFIESVAKFWDLQGQGFKLPHVGGKALDLYGLHECVRKLGGFQDVCKNKLWNSVCNKLCLPKNFGTVLRQHYERILYPFDIMKSGVLLEALESNENLESLASDVETKYNE
;
A
#
# COMPACT_ATOMS: atom_id res chain seq x y z
N MET A 1 23.51 5.13 -0.24
CA MET A 1 22.87 4.73 -1.50
C MET A 1 23.02 3.23 -1.55
N MET A 2 21.93 2.48 -1.42
CA MET A 2 22.02 1.04 -1.73
C MET A 2 22.19 0.95 -3.25
N ASP A 3 23.08 0.07 -3.65
CA ASP A 3 23.40 -0.22 -5.04
C ASP A 3 22.13 -0.82 -5.69
N ASP A 4 21.48 -0.08 -6.58
CA ASP A 4 20.26 -0.51 -7.30
C ASP A 4 20.59 -1.40 -8.52
N GLU A 5 21.83 -1.91 -8.61
CA GLU A 5 22.26 -2.82 -9.66
C GLU A 5 21.59 -4.20 -9.48
N PHE A 6 21.05 -4.74 -10.58
CA PHE A 6 20.36 -6.02 -10.56
C PHE A 6 21.36 -7.18 -10.48
N TYR A 7 21.24 -7.99 -9.45
CA TYR A 7 21.99 -9.24 -9.31
C TYR A 7 21.04 -10.42 -9.51
N PRO A 8 21.22 -11.24 -10.55
CA PRO A 8 20.35 -12.38 -10.81
C PRO A 8 20.47 -13.40 -9.66
N PRO A 9 19.34 -13.87 -9.11
CA PRO A 9 19.34 -14.90 -8.08
C PRO A 9 19.80 -16.26 -8.64
N PRO A 10 20.22 -17.21 -7.78
CA PRO A 10 20.52 -18.57 -8.22
C PRO A 10 19.28 -19.25 -8.82
N GLU A 11 19.52 -20.08 -9.84
CA GLU A 11 18.48 -20.85 -10.53
C GLU A 11 17.83 -21.91 -9.62
N CYS A 12 16.56 -22.22 -9.88
CA CYS A 12 15.84 -23.26 -9.16
C CYS A 12 16.20 -24.68 -9.65
N PRO A 13 16.01 -25.72 -8.82
CA PRO A 13 16.22 -27.11 -9.23
C PRO A 13 15.35 -27.51 -10.43
N VAL A 14 15.93 -28.31 -11.33
CA VAL A 14 15.25 -28.86 -12.51
C VAL A 14 15.19 -30.37 -12.43
N PHE A 15 14.01 -30.94 -12.69
CA PHE A 15 13.74 -32.36 -12.61
C PHE A 15 13.22 -32.90 -13.95
N GLU A 16 13.68 -34.09 -14.32
CA GLU A 16 13.35 -34.81 -15.55
C GLU A 16 12.82 -36.20 -15.19
N PRO A 17 11.51 -36.37 -14.93
CA PRO A 17 10.93 -37.67 -14.66
C PRO A 17 11.06 -38.60 -15.88
N ASN A 18 11.25 -39.88 -15.61
CA ASN A 18 11.04 -40.91 -16.62
C ASN A 18 9.52 -41.15 -16.84
N GLU A 19 9.15 -42.03 -17.77
CA GLU A 19 7.74 -42.30 -18.08
C GLU A 19 6.94 -42.83 -16.89
N GLU A 20 7.52 -43.74 -16.11
CA GLU A 20 6.87 -44.35 -14.94
C GLU A 20 6.61 -43.32 -13.85
N GLU A 21 7.59 -42.45 -13.61
CA GLU A 21 7.49 -41.34 -12.66
C GLU A 21 6.51 -40.26 -13.13
N PHE A 22 6.49 -39.99 -14.44
CA PHE A 22 5.60 -38.99 -15.03
C PHE A 22 4.13 -39.45 -15.03
N ALA A 23 3.88 -40.77 -14.98
CA ALA A 23 2.54 -41.34 -14.91
C ALA A 23 1.81 -41.04 -13.58
N ASP A 24 2.54 -40.86 -12.47
CA ASP A 24 1.98 -40.41 -11.19
C ASP A 24 2.58 -39.06 -10.75
N PRO A 25 2.01 -37.93 -11.19
CA PRO A 25 2.53 -36.60 -10.88
C PRO A 25 2.60 -36.30 -9.38
N LEU A 26 1.63 -36.77 -8.58
CA LEU A 26 1.60 -36.49 -7.13
C LEU A 26 2.65 -37.32 -6.41
N GLY A 27 2.82 -38.59 -6.80
CA GLY A 27 3.91 -39.43 -6.33
C GLY A 27 5.28 -38.81 -6.63
N TYR A 28 5.48 -38.33 -7.85
CA TYR A 28 6.73 -37.67 -8.24
C TYR A 28 6.98 -36.36 -7.48
N ILE A 29 5.96 -35.51 -7.31
CA ILE A 29 6.06 -34.28 -6.51
C ILE A 29 6.48 -34.60 -5.07
N ASN A 30 5.90 -35.63 -4.46
CA ASN A 30 6.28 -36.06 -3.11
C ASN A 30 7.71 -36.59 -3.05
N LYS A 31 8.17 -37.30 -4.09
CA LYS A 31 9.56 -37.77 -4.22
C LYS A 31 10.56 -36.60 -4.25
N ILE A 32 10.28 -35.54 -5.00
CA ILE A 32 11.21 -34.40 -5.16
C ILE A 32 11.07 -33.33 -4.07
N ARG A 33 9.99 -33.37 -3.27
CA ARG A 33 9.67 -32.39 -2.21
C ARG A 33 10.86 -32.07 -1.29
N PRO A 34 11.64 -33.04 -0.75
CA PRO A 34 12.74 -32.72 0.18
C PRO A 34 13.84 -31.82 -0.40
N ILE A 35 13.95 -31.74 -1.74
CA ILE A 35 14.90 -30.90 -2.46
C ILE A 35 14.22 -29.60 -2.90
N ALA A 36 13.07 -29.70 -3.56
CA ALA A 36 12.35 -28.56 -4.12
C ALA A 36 11.84 -27.58 -3.06
N GLU A 37 11.42 -28.09 -1.89
CA GLU A 37 10.89 -27.29 -0.79
C GLU A 37 11.90 -26.27 -0.26
N LYS A 38 13.20 -26.61 -0.30
CA LYS A 38 14.29 -25.70 0.13
C LYS A 38 14.40 -24.46 -0.76
N ALA A 39 14.02 -24.57 -2.03
CA ALA A 39 14.06 -23.46 -2.99
C ALA A 39 12.72 -22.73 -3.11
N GLY A 40 11.62 -23.29 -2.59
CA GLY A 40 10.25 -22.77 -2.71
C GLY A 40 9.62 -22.95 -4.10
N ILE A 41 10.43 -23.09 -5.15
CA ILE A 41 10.00 -23.38 -6.53
C ILE A 41 10.92 -24.42 -7.18
N CYS A 42 10.41 -25.13 -8.18
CA CYS A 42 11.21 -26.02 -9.03
C CYS A 42 10.63 -26.06 -10.46
N LYS A 43 11.42 -26.55 -11.41
CA LYS A 43 11.01 -26.76 -12.79
C LYS A 43 10.98 -28.26 -13.10
N ILE A 44 9.88 -28.74 -13.69
CA ILE A 44 9.75 -30.12 -14.17
C ILE A 44 9.74 -30.09 -15.70
N ARG A 45 10.65 -30.82 -16.32
CA ARG A 45 10.69 -31.03 -17.77
C ARG A 45 10.06 -32.40 -18.07
N PRO A 46 8.92 -32.48 -18.76
CA PRO A 46 8.29 -33.76 -19.07
C PRO A 46 9.16 -34.59 -20.03
N PRO A 47 8.89 -35.89 -20.18
CA PRO A 47 9.56 -36.73 -21.17
C PRO A 47 9.51 -36.12 -22.59
N PRO A 48 10.57 -36.22 -23.41
CA PRO A 48 10.66 -35.51 -24.70
C PRO A 48 9.57 -35.84 -25.72
N HIS A 49 8.98 -37.05 -25.64
CA HIS A 49 7.89 -37.50 -26.50
C HIS A 49 6.52 -36.98 -26.04
N TRP A 50 6.41 -36.44 -24.82
CA TRP A 50 5.17 -35.87 -24.31
C TRP A 50 4.98 -34.46 -24.86
N GLN A 51 4.23 -34.37 -25.95
CA GLN A 51 3.95 -33.12 -26.66
C GLN A 51 2.44 -33.01 -26.91
N PRO A 52 1.67 -32.54 -25.91
CA PRO A 52 0.23 -32.40 -26.09
C PRO A 52 -0.08 -31.34 -27.16
N PRO A 53 -1.09 -31.57 -28.02
CA PRO A 53 -1.49 -30.58 -29.00
C PRO A 53 -2.07 -29.35 -28.29
N PHE A 54 -1.85 -28.16 -28.87
CA PHE A 54 -2.44 -26.94 -28.37
C PHE A 54 -3.92 -26.88 -28.78
N ALA A 55 -4.83 -26.90 -27.80
CA ALA A 55 -6.27 -27.03 -28.04
C ALA A 55 -6.98 -25.71 -28.39
N ILE A 56 -6.29 -24.57 -28.30
CA ILE A 56 -6.89 -23.25 -28.52
C ILE A 56 -6.65 -22.82 -29.96
N ASP A 57 -7.74 -22.44 -30.64
CA ASP A 57 -7.69 -21.79 -31.94
C ASP A 57 -7.15 -20.35 -31.78
N VAL A 58 -5.91 -20.15 -32.20
CA VAL A 58 -5.19 -18.88 -32.07
C VAL A 58 -5.81 -17.79 -32.95
N GLU A 59 -6.44 -18.14 -34.08
CA GLU A 59 -6.98 -17.16 -35.02
C GLU A 59 -8.26 -16.50 -34.47
N ASN A 60 -9.05 -17.26 -33.72
CA ASN A 60 -10.33 -16.83 -33.19
C ASN A 60 -10.29 -16.46 -31.70
N PHE A 61 -9.18 -16.68 -31.00
CA PHE A 61 -9.04 -16.36 -29.58
C PHE A 61 -8.97 -14.85 -29.33
N ARG A 62 -9.95 -14.30 -28.60
CA ARG A 62 -9.96 -12.90 -28.16
C ARG A 62 -10.00 -12.82 -26.64
N PHE A 63 -9.17 -11.95 -26.09
CA PHE A 63 -9.21 -11.59 -24.68
C PHE A 63 -8.97 -10.09 -24.52
N THR A 64 -9.49 -9.51 -23.43
CA THR A 64 -9.22 -8.11 -23.10
C THR A 64 -7.88 -8.01 -22.36
N PRO A 65 -6.87 -7.34 -22.93
CA PRO A 65 -5.58 -7.19 -22.25
C PRO A 65 -5.70 -6.27 -21.03
N ARG A 66 -4.84 -6.49 -20.03
CA ARG A 66 -4.68 -5.58 -18.88
C ARG A 66 -3.41 -4.76 -19.04
N VAL A 67 -3.53 -3.44 -18.87
CA VAL A 67 -2.37 -2.53 -18.86
C VAL A 67 -1.68 -2.62 -17.50
N GLN A 68 -0.37 -2.85 -17.51
CA GLN A 68 0.46 -2.81 -16.30
C GLN A 68 1.49 -1.68 -16.41
N ARG A 69 1.45 -0.72 -15.48
CA ARG A 69 2.38 0.40 -15.41
C ARG A 69 3.53 0.06 -14.48
N ILE A 70 4.69 -0.31 -15.02
CA ILE A 70 5.80 -0.92 -14.26
C ILE A 70 6.32 0.00 -13.15
N ASN A 71 6.35 1.31 -13.40
CA ASN A 71 6.69 2.35 -12.43
C ASN A 71 5.74 2.40 -11.21
N GLU A 72 4.52 1.87 -11.34
CA GLU A 72 3.49 1.82 -10.29
C GLU A 72 3.39 0.44 -9.61
N LEU A 73 4.07 -0.60 -10.14
CA LEU A 73 3.96 -1.98 -9.66
C LEU A 73 4.71 -2.26 -8.34
N GLY A 74 5.71 -1.43 -8.00
CA GLY A 74 6.46 -1.61 -6.77
C GLY A 74 5.54 -1.52 -5.55
N ILE A 75 5.68 -2.44 -4.58
CA ILE A 75 4.84 -2.46 -3.37
C ILE A 75 4.87 -1.11 -2.63
N HIS A 76 6.05 -0.48 -2.60
CA HIS A 76 6.27 0.84 -2.04
C HIS A 76 5.56 1.97 -2.81
N THR A 77 5.42 1.84 -4.14
CA THR A 77 4.66 2.78 -4.96
C THR A 77 3.16 2.56 -4.79
N ARG A 78 2.70 1.31 -4.74
CA ARG A 78 1.30 0.96 -4.52
C ARG A 78 0.76 1.48 -3.19
N ILE A 79 1.53 1.29 -2.10
CA ILE A 79 1.16 1.82 -0.77
C ILE A 79 1.05 3.35 -0.81
N ARG A 80 1.97 4.03 -1.50
CA ARG A 80 1.93 5.50 -1.66
C ARG A 80 0.69 5.95 -2.43
N LEU A 81 0.37 5.30 -3.55
CA LEU A 81 -0.81 5.60 -4.36
C LEU A 81 -2.10 5.38 -3.58
N GLN A 82 -2.23 4.24 -2.89
CA GLN A 82 -3.39 3.94 -2.06
C GLN A 82 -3.56 4.97 -0.93
N PHE A 83 -2.47 5.43 -0.32
CA PHE A 83 -2.53 6.49 0.68
C PHE A 83 -3.06 7.80 0.09
N ILE A 84 -2.56 8.20 -1.08
CA ILE A 84 -3.03 9.42 -1.77
C ILE A 84 -4.53 9.29 -2.11
N GLU A 85 -4.98 8.13 -2.58
CA GLU A 85 -6.39 7.87 -2.83
C GLU A 85 -7.24 7.98 -1.56
N SER A 86 -6.77 7.46 -0.43
CA SER A 86 -7.47 7.60 0.86
C SER A 86 -7.59 9.05 1.31
N VAL A 87 -6.53 9.85 1.15
CA VAL A 87 -6.56 11.29 1.45
C VAL A 87 -7.51 12.02 0.51
N ALA A 88 -7.47 11.71 -0.79
CA ALA A 88 -8.39 12.30 -1.77
C ALA A 88 -9.85 12.01 -1.43
N LYS A 89 -10.19 10.74 -1.15
CA LYS A 89 -11.53 10.33 -0.72
C LYS A 89 -12.01 11.04 0.54
N PHE A 90 -11.13 11.23 1.53
CA PHE A 90 -11.47 11.98 2.73
C PHE A 90 -11.92 13.40 2.39
N TRP A 91 -11.15 14.12 1.57
CA TRP A 91 -11.49 15.49 1.19
C TRP A 91 -12.73 15.58 0.29
N ASP A 92 -12.92 14.61 -0.62
CA ASP A 92 -14.13 14.52 -1.44
C ASP A 92 -15.38 14.36 -0.57
N LEU A 93 -15.32 13.53 0.50
CA LEU A 93 -16.42 13.38 1.46
C LEU A 93 -16.70 14.65 2.28
N GLN A 94 -15.69 15.50 2.50
CA GLN A 94 -15.85 16.81 3.12
C GLN A 94 -16.34 17.89 2.14
N GLY A 95 -16.60 17.54 0.87
CA GLY A 95 -17.03 18.47 -0.17
C GLY A 95 -15.91 19.39 -0.68
N GLN A 96 -14.64 19.08 -0.38
CA GLN A 96 -13.49 19.86 -0.81
C GLN A 96 -12.66 19.09 -1.85
N GLY A 97 -12.43 19.71 -3.01
CA GLY A 97 -11.56 19.10 -4.01
C GLY A 97 -10.11 19.00 -3.52
N PHE A 98 -9.57 17.79 -3.51
CA PHE A 98 -8.16 17.55 -3.18
C PHE A 98 -7.25 17.72 -4.40
N LYS A 99 -6.20 18.53 -4.25
CA LYS A 99 -5.12 18.67 -5.23
C LYS A 99 -3.77 18.39 -4.57
N LEU A 100 -3.00 17.51 -5.19
CA LEU A 100 -1.66 17.14 -4.71
C LEU A 100 -0.73 18.36 -4.74
N PRO A 101 -0.20 18.82 -3.59
CA PRO A 101 0.67 20.00 -3.54
C PRO A 101 2.03 19.70 -4.18
N HIS A 102 2.69 20.76 -4.66
CA HIS A 102 4.03 20.70 -5.22
C HIS A 102 5.01 21.48 -4.35
N VAL A 103 6.19 20.92 -4.11
CA VAL A 103 7.28 21.54 -3.34
C VAL A 103 8.56 21.40 -4.15
N GLY A 104 9.26 22.50 -4.41
CA GLY A 104 10.50 22.49 -5.19
C GLY A 104 10.34 21.96 -6.63
N GLY A 105 9.18 22.23 -7.26
CA GLY A 105 8.89 21.80 -8.64
C GLY A 105 8.52 20.33 -8.81
N LYS A 106 8.42 19.57 -7.71
CA LYS A 106 7.97 18.17 -7.72
C LYS A 106 6.70 18.01 -6.90
N ALA A 107 5.85 17.06 -7.27
CA ALA A 107 4.73 16.65 -6.44
C ALA A 107 5.23 16.16 -5.08
N LEU A 108 4.59 16.59 -4.01
CA LEU A 108 4.98 16.24 -2.64
C LEU A 108 4.66 14.77 -2.35
N ASP A 109 5.65 14.01 -1.85
CA ASP A 109 5.41 12.65 -1.33
C ASP A 109 4.65 12.74 0.00
N LEU A 110 3.31 12.82 -0.09
CA LEU A 110 2.43 12.93 1.08
C LEU A 110 2.53 11.72 2.01
N TYR A 111 2.71 10.52 1.47
CA TYR A 111 2.88 9.32 2.28
C TYR A 111 4.21 9.36 3.04
N GLY A 112 5.31 9.70 2.35
CA GLY A 112 6.61 9.86 2.97
C GLY A 112 6.60 10.93 4.06
N LEU A 113 5.90 12.05 3.82
CA LEU A 113 5.72 13.12 4.80
C LEU A 113 4.93 12.64 6.03
N HIS A 114 3.78 12.01 5.82
CA HIS A 114 2.96 11.41 6.88
C HIS A 114 3.76 10.39 7.72
N GLU A 115 4.44 9.44 7.08
CA GLU A 115 5.26 8.44 7.77
C GLU A 115 6.41 9.06 8.58
N CYS A 116 7.05 10.10 8.06
CA CYS A 116 8.11 10.80 8.77
C CYS A 116 7.59 11.49 10.03
N VAL A 117 6.47 12.21 9.93
CA VAL A 117 5.87 12.93 11.07
C VAL A 117 5.33 11.95 12.10
N ARG A 118 4.64 10.87 11.66
CA ARG A 118 4.17 9.80 12.54
C ARG A 118 5.30 9.15 13.33
N LYS A 119 6.44 8.85 12.69
CA LYS A 119 7.63 8.28 13.35
C LYS A 119 8.31 9.23 14.33
N LEU A 120 8.04 10.53 14.24
CA LEU A 120 8.58 11.56 15.13
C LEU A 120 7.60 11.98 16.24
N GLY A 121 6.53 11.19 16.47
CA GLY A 121 5.54 11.46 17.53
C GLY A 121 4.26 12.17 17.05
N GLY A 122 4.16 12.47 15.75
CA GLY A 122 3.00 13.17 15.18
C GLY A 122 3.20 14.68 15.04
N PHE A 123 2.18 15.35 14.50
CA PHE A 123 2.30 16.76 14.09
C PHE A 123 2.65 17.70 15.24
N GLN A 124 2.03 17.52 16.41
CA GLN A 124 2.25 18.39 17.57
C GLN A 124 3.68 18.27 18.12
N ASP A 125 4.20 17.04 18.24
CA ASP A 125 5.56 16.78 18.73
C ASP A 125 6.62 17.31 17.77
N VAL A 126 6.42 17.15 16.45
CA VAL A 126 7.32 17.70 15.43
C VAL A 126 7.35 19.23 15.49
N CYS A 127 6.21 19.88 15.71
CA CYS A 127 6.12 21.32 15.89
C CYS A 127 6.82 21.79 17.18
N LYS A 128 6.56 21.13 18.32
CA LYS A 128 7.13 21.48 19.62
C LYS A 128 8.65 21.33 19.64
N ASN A 129 9.16 20.26 19.06
CA ASN A 129 10.59 19.94 19.03
C ASN A 129 11.32 20.56 17.81
N LYS A 130 10.65 21.39 16.99
CA LYS A 130 11.21 22.04 15.79
C LYS A 130 11.89 21.05 14.82
N LEU A 131 11.28 19.87 14.63
CA LEU A 131 11.87 18.75 13.88
C LEU A 131 11.61 18.81 12.36
N TRP A 132 10.99 19.88 11.85
CA TRP A 132 10.69 20.04 10.41
C TRP A 132 11.94 20.02 9.52
N ASN A 133 13.09 20.50 10.01
CA ASN A 133 14.36 20.38 9.29
C ASN A 133 14.81 18.92 9.14
N SER A 134 14.57 18.09 10.16
CA SER A 134 14.83 16.65 10.10
C SER A 134 13.88 15.94 9.14
N VAL A 135 12.62 16.39 9.06
CA VAL A 135 11.65 15.91 8.06
C VAL A 135 12.11 16.28 6.64
N CYS A 136 12.59 17.51 6.41
CA CYS A 136 13.16 17.92 5.11
C CYS A 136 14.31 17.01 4.69
N ASN A 137 15.28 16.76 5.59
CA ASN A 137 16.41 15.88 5.30
C ASN A 137 15.96 14.46 4.91
N LYS A 138 14.96 13.91 5.60
CA LYS A 138 14.42 12.57 5.28
C LYS A 138 13.68 12.51 3.94
N LEU A 139 13.05 13.60 3.53
CA LEU A 139 12.38 13.74 2.23
C LEU A 139 13.33 14.20 1.12
N CYS A 140 14.64 14.29 1.39
CA CYS A 140 15.64 14.82 0.47
C CYS A 140 15.31 16.24 -0.05
N LEU A 141 14.67 17.05 0.79
CA LEU A 141 14.32 18.44 0.49
C LEU A 141 15.27 19.41 1.22
N PRO A 142 15.60 20.56 0.60
CA PRO A 142 16.31 21.64 1.27
C PRO A 142 15.61 22.12 2.56
N LYS A 143 16.40 22.46 3.59
CA LYS A 143 15.87 22.83 4.93
C LYS A 143 14.94 24.04 4.93
N ASN A 144 15.06 24.94 3.95
CA ASN A 144 14.17 26.11 3.81
C ASN A 144 12.71 25.73 3.49
N PHE A 145 12.43 24.48 3.12
CA PHE A 145 11.07 23.99 2.93
C PHE A 145 10.36 23.58 4.23
N GLY A 146 11.03 23.60 5.40
CA GLY A 146 10.44 23.14 6.66
C GLY A 146 9.12 23.81 7.02
N THR A 147 9.05 25.14 6.87
CA THR A 147 7.81 25.91 7.10
C THR A 147 6.71 25.55 6.10
N VAL A 148 7.07 25.35 4.83
CA VAL A 148 6.13 24.98 3.75
C VAL A 148 5.56 23.58 3.99
N LEU A 149 6.41 22.62 4.36
CA LEU A 149 5.99 21.27 4.72
C LEU A 149 5.04 21.26 5.91
N ARG A 150 5.32 22.08 6.94
CA ARG A 150 4.42 22.24 8.08
C ARG A 150 3.04 22.73 7.64
N GLN A 151 2.99 23.80 6.84
CA GLN A 151 1.72 24.36 6.35
C GLN A 151 0.94 23.35 5.49
N HIS A 152 1.62 22.60 4.63
CA HIS A 152 0.98 21.53 3.85
C HIS A 152 0.46 20.40 4.73
N TYR A 153 1.24 19.98 5.74
CA TYR A 153 0.80 18.97 6.68
C TYR A 153 -0.44 19.42 7.45
N GLU A 154 -0.38 20.60 8.04
CA GLU A 154 -1.44 21.20 8.84
C GLU A 154 -2.75 21.32 8.05
N ARG A 155 -2.66 21.73 6.78
CA ARG A 155 -3.84 21.91 5.93
C ARG A 155 -4.40 20.61 5.38
N ILE A 156 -3.55 19.65 5.02
CA ILE A 156 -3.95 18.48 4.21
C ILE A 156 -4.02 17.20 5.04
N LEU A 157 -2.99 16.95 5.85
CA LEU A 157 -2.79 15.67 6.51
C LEU A 157 -3.28 15.70 7.96
N TYR A 158 -3.15 16.82 8.67
CA TYR A 158 -3.57 16.90 10.07
C TYR A 158 -5.06 16.60 10.27
N PRO A 159 -6.00 17.14 9.47
CA PRO A 159 -7.43 16.77 9.60
C PRO A 159 -7.67 15.29 9.30
N PHE A 160 -6.97 14.74 8.32
CA PHE A 160 -7.03 13.32 7.97
C PHE A 160 -6.50 12.43 9.10
N ASP A 161 -5.39 12.83 9.74
CA ASP A 161 -4.79 12.11 10.87
C ASP A 161 -5.72 12.12 12.08
N ILE A 162 -6.36 13.25 12.39
CA ILE A 162 -7.32 13.38 13.50
C ILE A 162 -8.56 12.51 13.26
N MET A 163 -9.09 12.50 12.04
CA MET A 163 -10.20 11.61 11.66
C MET A 163 -9.80 10.15 11.84
N LYS A 164 -8.61 9.77 11.37
CA LYS A 164 -8.11 8.39 11.43
C LYS A 164 -7.71 7.96 12.83
N SER A 165 -7.33 8.89 13.71
CA SER A 165 -6.93 8.63 15.10
C SER A 165 -8.11 8.54 16.07
N GLY A 166 -9.37 8.70 15.62
CA GLY A 166 -10.55 8.34 16.42
C GLY A 166 -11.27 9.50 17.13
N VAL A 167 -10.85 10.76 16.98
CA VAL A 167 -11.53 11.87 17.69
C VAL A 167 -12.92 12.16 17.11
N LEU A 168 -13.15 11.90 15.82
CA LEU A 168 -14.47 12.11 15.21
C LEU A 168 -15.44 10.95 15.49
N LEU A 169 -14.95 9.71 15.64
CA LEU A 169 -15.80 8.55 15.94
C LEU A 169 -16.29 8.63 17.40
N GLU A 170 -15.39 8.94 18.35
CA GLU A 170 -15.76 9.17 19.75
C GLU A 170 -16.62 10.43 19.95
N ALA A 171 -16.40 11.51 19.16
CA ALA A 171 -17.21 12.73 19.25
C ALA A 171 -18.62 12.59 18.64
N LEU A 172 -18.79 11.75 17.60
CA LEU A 172 -20.11 11.44 17.04
C LEU A 172 -20.90 10.50 17.97
N GLU A 173 -20.24 9.49 18.56
CA GLU A 173 -20.84 8.61 19.58
C GLU A 173 -21.18 9.35 20.89
N SER A 174 -20.44 10.43 21.19
CA SER A 174 -20.71 11.29 22.35
C SER A 174 -21.84 12.30 22.11
N ASN A 175 -22.09 12.71 20.85
CA ASN A 175 -23.18 13.63 20.51
C ASN A 175 -24.55 12.94 20.40
N GLU A 176 -24.62 11.65 20.03
CA GLU A 176 -25.88 10.88 20.10
C GLU A 176 -26.36 10.64 21.54
N ASN A 177 -25.46 10.71 22.53
CA ASN A 177 -25.78 10.56 23.95
C ASN A 177 -26.30 11.84 24.62
N LEU A 178 -26.30 12.99 23.93
CA LEU A 178 -26.84 14.25 24.46
C LEU A 178 -28.27 14.54 23.98
N GLU A 179 -28.64 14.07 22.79
CA GLU A 179 -30.03 14.10 22.31
C GLU A 179 -30.91 13.08 23.04
N SER A 180 -30.38 11.91 23.42
CA SER A 180 -31.11 10.91 24.21
C SER A 180 -31.36 11.38 25.65
N LEU A 181 -30.44 12.15 26.24
CA LEU A 181 -30.59 12.69 27.58
C LEU A 181 -31.55 13.89 27.64
N ALA A 182 -31.71 14.62 26.53
CA ALA A 182 -32.68 15.73 26.42
C ALA A 182 -34.12 15.22 26.32
N SER A 183 -34.37 14.09 25.66
CA SER A 183 -35.69 13.44 25.60
C SER A 183 -36.14 12.81 26.92
N ASP A 184 -35.20 12.39 27.75
CA ASP A 184 -35.50 11.75 29.04
C ASP A 184 -35.88 12.76 30.15
N VAL A 185 -35.47 14.02 30.03
CA VAL A 185 -35.81 15.08 31.00
C VAL A 185 -37.21 15.64 30.74
N GLU A 186 -37.65 15.71 29.49
CA GLU A 186 -38.96 16.29 29.11
C GLU A 186 -40.13 15.36 29.49
N THR A 187 -39.88 14.06 29.65
CA THR A 187 -40.88 13.06 30.04
C THR A 187 -41.18 13.05 31.56
N LYS A 188 -40.29 13.59 32.41
CA LYS A 188 -40.44 13.57 33.88
C LYS A 188 -41.17 14.77 34.49
N TYR A 189 -41.58 15.75 33.69
CA TYR A 189 -42.28 16.96 34.18
C TYR A 189 -43.75 17.07 33.72
N ASN A 190 -44.29 16.05 33.03
CA ASN A 190 -45.67 16.02 32.55
C ASN A 190 -46.48 14.78 33.02
N GLU A 191 -46.04 14.10 34.09
CA GLU A 191 -46.87 13.17 34.88
C GLU A 191 -46.97 13.63 36.34
#